data_AF-A0AAN7UHP2-F1
#
_entry.id   AF-A0AAN7UHP2-F1
#
_cell.length_a   1.000
_cell.length_b   1.000
_cell.length_c   1.000
_cell.angle_alpha   90.00
_cell.angle_beta   90.00
_cell.angle_gamma   90.00
#
_symmetry.space_group_name_H-M   'P 1'
#
loop_
_entity.id
_entity.type
_entity.pdbx_description
1 polymer ?
#
loop_
_entity_poly.entity_id
_entity_poly.type
_entity_poly.pdbx_seq_one_letter_code
_entity_poly.pdbx_strand_id
1 'polypeptide(L)'
;MFILVIYFQRLIVYRIPPREVIVSVFLPLGPPGYGAFVVIQLGKDALKVFEPNQFVPAAPFAGQVLYTVGIMMALIMWGFGLLWLFFAVAAISRQKFPFNLGWWGFTFPLGVYAVATTTLGRELPSTFFKNLGTALSLVVALLWIVVSIGTIRHAWLGEFTQAPVIPEWEANKLAHKERPSHD
;
A
#
# COMPACT_ATOMS: atom_id res chain seq x y z
N MET A 1 -1.44 3.92 11.91
CA MET A 1 -1.77 2.61 12.52
C MET A 1 -3.23 2.52 12.96
N PHE A 2 -3.81 3.53 13.62
CA PHE A 2 -5.24 3.49 14.03
C PHE A 2 -6.25 3.27 12.88
N ILE A 3 -6.01 3.85 11.70
CA ILE A 3 -6.87 3.63 10.51
C ILE A 3 -6.80 2.18 10.00
N LEU A 4 -5.66 1.49 10.15
CA LEU A 4 -5.52 0.08 9.76
C LEU A 4 -6.27 -0.85 10.71
N VAL A 5 -6.31 -0.52 11.99
CA VAL A 5 -7.10 -1.26 12.98
C VAL A 5 -8.59 -1.12 12.66
N ILE A 6 -9.06 0.08 12.32
CA ILE A 6 -10.44 0.31 11.90
C ILE A 6 -10.74 -0.40 10.56
N TYR A 7 -9.79 -0.42 9.61
CA TYR A 7 -9.92 -1.15 8.35
C TYR A 7 -9.98 -2.67 8.56
N PHE A 8 -9.14 -3.22 9.42
CA PHE A 8 -9.12 -4.65 9.76
C PHE A 8 -10.39 -5.06 10.52
N GLN A 9 -10.83 -4.23 11.47
CA GLN A 9 -12.10 -4.41 12.16
C GLN A 9 -13.27 -4.36 11.16
N ARG A 10 -13.24 -3.44 10.18
CA ARG A 10 -14.26 -3.41 9.11
C ARG A 10 -14.24 -4.66 8.25
N LEU A 11 -13.07 -5.19 7.90
CA LEU A 11 -12.92 -6.45 7.15
C LEU A 11 -13.42 -7.67 7.91
N ILE A 12 -13.31 -7.66 9.25
CA ILE A 12 -13.81 -8.74 10.11
C ILE A 12 -15.33 -8.63 10.33
N VAL A 13 -15.83 -7.41 10.52
CA VAL A 13 -17.24 -7.16 10.89
C VAL A 13 -18.15 -7.04 9.67
N TYR A 14 -17.65 -6.59 8.52
CA TYR A 14 -18.40 -6.43 7.28
C TYR A 14 -17.87 -7.37 6.19
N ARG A 15 -18.73 -7.74 5.23
CA ARG A 15 -18.36 -8.63 4.11
C ARG A 15 -17.18 -8.03 3.32
N ILE A 16 -16.39 -8.92 2.70
CA ILE A 16 -15.29 -8.57 1.78
C ILE A 16 -15.76 -7.42 0.86
N PRO A 17 -14.95 -6.35 0.69
CA PRO A 17 -15.37 -5.18 -0.06
C PRO A 17 -15.94 -5.57 -1.44
N PRO A 18 -16.99 -4.89 -1.93
CA PRO A 18 -17.53 -5.11 -3.27
C PRO A 18 -16.43 -5.09 -4.33
N ARG A 19 -16.64 -5.80 -5.46
CA ARG A 19 -15.64 -6.03 -6.51
C ARG A 19 -14.95 -4.74 -7.01
N GLU A 20 -15.62 -3.60 -6.90
CA GLU A 20 -15.14 -2.27 -7.30
C GLU A 20 -13.98 -1.75 -6.44
N VAL A 21 -13.90 -2.15 -5.16
CA VAL A 21 -12.91 -1.66 -4.19
C VAL A 21 -11.95 -2.75 -3.71
N ILE A 22 -11.87 -3.89 -4.40
CA ILE A 22 -11.00 -5.02 -4.02
C ILE A 22 -9.51 -4.64 -3.98
N VAL A 23 -9.12 -3.63 -4.77
CA VAL A 23 -7.75 -3.08 -4.78
C VAL A 23 -7.36 -2.49 -3.43
N SER A 24 -8.33 -2.01 -2.65
CA SER A 24 -8.10 -1.45 -1.31
C SER A 24 -7.50 -2.45 -0.32
N VAL A 25 -7.60 -3.75 -0.58
CA VAL A 25 -7.02 -4.82 0.26
C VAL A 25 -5.49 -4.75 0.30
N PHE A 26 -4.85 -4.04 -0.64
CA PHE A 26 -3.42 -3.77 -0.63
C PHE A 26 -3.02 -2.55 0.21
N LEU A 27 -3.95 -1.66 0.59
CA LEU A 27 -3.64 -0.46 1.38
C LEU A 27 -2.90 -0.73 2.70
N PRO A 28 -3.21 -1.82 3.44
CA PRO A 28 -2.44 -2.20 4.62
C PRO A 28 -0.96 -2.43 4.41
N LEU A 29 -0.52 -2.74 3.20
CA LEU A 29 0.89 -2.92 2.86
C LEU A 29 1.67 -1.60 2.85
N GLY A 30 0.97 -0.48 2.61
CA GLY A 30 1.59 0.84 2.45
C GLY A 30 2.37 1.32 3.69
N PRO A 31 1.71 1.46 4.85
CA PRO A 31 2.37 1.92 6.07
C PRO A 31 3.59 1.10 6.53
N PRO A 32 3.57 -0.25 6.58
CA PRO A 32 4.75 -1.01 6.93
C PRO A 32 5.87 -0.90 5.88
N GLY A 33 5.54 -0.88 4.58
CA GLY A 33 6.54 -0.71 3.51
C GLY A 33 7.22 0.66 3.55
N TYR A 34 6.44 1.73 3.53
CA TYR A 34 6.99 3.08 3.60
C TYR A 34 7.68 3.35 4.94
N GLY A 35 7.12 2.86 6.05
CA GLY A 35 7.71 2.99 7.37
C GLY A 35 9.07 2.31 7.48
N ALA A 36 9.23 1.10 6.92
CA ALA A 36 10.51 0.40 6.85
C ALA A 36 11.58 1.21 6.09
N PHE A 37 11.20 1.82 4.96
CA PHE A 37 12.10 2.72 4.22
C PHE A 37 12.51 3.94 5.06
N VAL A 38 11.53 4.61 5.68
CA VAL A 38 11.78 5.84 6.45
C VAL A 38 12.67 5.58 7.67
N VAL A 39 12.45 4.51 8.43
CA VAL A 39 13.28 4.24 9.63
C VAL A 39 14.72 3.91 9.28
N ILE A 40 14.97 3.25 8.14
CA ILE A 40 16.34 3.05 7.63
C ILE A 40 16.96 4.39 7.26
N GLN A 41 16.23 5.24 6.52
CA GLN A 41 16.75 6.53 6.08
C GLN A 41 17.07 7.45 7.26
N LEU A 42 16.19 7.50 8.26
CA LEU A 42 16.44 8.22 9.52
C LEU A 42 17.66 7.67 10.26
N GLY A 43 17.86 6.34 10.27
CA GLY A 43 19.06 5.72 10.81
C GLY A 43 20.34 6.18 10.11
N LYS A 44 20.31 6.29 8.77
CA LYS A 44 21.46 6.78 7.99
C LYS A 44 21.75 8.25 8.24
N ASP A 45 20.71 9.05 8.39
CA ASP A 45 20.87 10.47 8.72
C ASP A 45 21.35 10.65 10.17
N ALA A 46 20.94 9.77 11.09
CA ALA A 46 21.47 9.74 12.45
C ALA A 46 23.00 9.48 12.48
N LEU A 47 23.53 8.62 11.61
CA LEU A 47 24.99 8.43 11.52
C LEU A 47 25.73 9.75 11.27
N LYS A 48 25.19 10.62 10.39
CA LYS A 48 25.80 11.90 10.03
C LYS A 48 25.58 12.98 11.10
N VAL A 49 24.37 13.04 11.64
CA VAL A 49 24.00 14.08 12.63
C VAL A 49 24.71 13.87 13.96
N PHE A 50 24.92 12.62 14.38
CA PHE A 50 25.57 12.30 15.64
C PHE A 50 27.10 12.14 15.52
N GLU A 51 27.68 12.18 14.32
CA GLU A 51 29.13 12.11 14.08
C GLU A 51 29.93 13.20 14.82
N PRO A 52 29.49 14.48 14.89
CA PRO A 52 30.18 15.51 15.66
C PRO A 52 30.14 15.27 17.18
N ASN A 53 29.34 14.30 17.66
CA ASN A 53 29.14 13.90 19.06
C ASN A 53 28.81 15.04 20.05
N GLN A 54 28.36 16.19 19.55
CA GLN A 54 28.05 17.38 20.36
C GLN A 54 26.69 17.33 21.05
N PHE A 55 25.78 16.48 20.57
CA PHE A 55 24.38 16.47 21.00
C PHE A 55 24.11 15.58 22.22
N VAL A 56 24.85 14.47 22.37
CA VAL A 56 24.67 13.52 23.49
C VAL A 56 26.03 13.04 23.99
N PRO A 57 26.70 13.82 24.86
CA PRO A 57 28.06 13.50 25.35
C PRO A 57 28.16 12.14 26.05
N ALA A 58 27.07 11.67 26.66
CA ALA A 58 26.99 10.39 27.35
C ALA A 58 26.81 9.17 26.42
N ALA A 59 26.54 9.38 25.12
CA ALA A 59 26.24 8.30 24.17
C ALA A 59 27.06 8.44 22.87
N PRO A 60 28.37 8.12 22.92
CA PRO A 60 29.27 8.28 21.77
C PRO A 60 28.90 7.46 20.52
N PHE A 61 28.07 6.42 20.69
CA PHE A 61 27.63 5.53 19.62
C PHE A 61 26.15 5.71 19.24
N ALA A 62 25.51 6.80 19.66
CA ALA A 62 24.07 7.02 19.45
C ALA A 62 23.64 6.85 17.98
N GLY A 63 24.40 7.40 17.03
CA GLY A 63 24.11 7.27 15.59
C GLY A 63 24.15 5.82 15.09
N GLN A 64 25.15 5.04 15.51
CA GLN A 64 25.32 3.62 15.13
C GLN A 64 24.20 2.75 15.71
N VAL A 65 23.81 3.03 16.96
CA VAL A 65 22.69 2.35 17.62
C VAL A 65 21.38 2.65 16.89
N LEU A 66 21.09 3.92 16.59
CA LEU A 66 19.87 4.32 15.88
C LEU A 66 19.79 3.72 14.46
N TYR A 67 20.92 3.66 13.74
CA TYR A 67 21.00 3.00 12.44
C TYR A 67 20.70 1.50 12.53
N THR A 68 21.35 0.81 13.47
CA THR A 68 21.15 -0.65 13.67
C THR A 68 19.72 -0.96 14.08
N VAL A 69 19.17 -0.21 15.04
CA VAL A 69 17.77 -0.32 15.47
C VAL A 69 16.82 -0.01 14.31
N GLY A 70 17.13 0.98 13.47
CA GLY A 70 16.38 1.31 12.27
C GLY A 70 16.27 0.13 11.30
N ILE A 71 17.37 -0.58 11.05
CA ILE A 71 17.38 -1.79 10.20
C ILE A 71 16.54 -2.91 10.84
N MET A 72 16.68 -3.14 12.14
CA MET A 72 15.89 -4.16 12.84
C MET A 72 14.38 -3.87 12.80
N MET A 73 14.01 -2.62 13.05
CA MET A 73 12.62 -2.15 12.95
C MET A 73 12.08 -2.30 11.52
N ALA A 74 12.89 -1.96 10.51
CA ALA A 74 12.50 -2.14 9.11
C ALA A 74 12.27 -3.60 8.73
N LEU A 75 13.10 -4.53 9.22
CA LEU A 75 12.89 -5.96 9.03
C LEU A 75 11.56 -6.44 9.65
N ILE A 76 11.25 -6.00 10.87
CA ILE A 76 9.99 -6.33 11.54
C ILE A 76 8.79 -5.79 10.75
N MET A 77 8.86 -4.51 10.32
CA MET A 77 7.81 -3.88 9.51
C MET A 77 7.65 -4.57 8.16
N TRP A 78 8.76 -4.95 7.51
CA TRP A 78 8.76 -5.69 6.25
C TRP A 78 8.10 -7.08 6.40
N GLY A 79 8.43 -7.80 7.46
CA GLY A 79 7.82 -9.10 7.79
C GLY A 79 6.32 -8.98 8.09
N PHE A 80 5.91 -7.93 8.82
CA PHE A 80 4.49 -7.65 9.01
C PHE A 80 3.79 -7.31 7.68
N GLY A 81 4.44 -6.55 6.81
CA GLY A 81 3.94 -6.28 5.45
C GLY A 81 3.74 -7.56 4.63
N LEU A 82 4.61 -8.57 4.79
CA LEU A 82 4.49 -9.84 4.07
C LEU A 82 3.18 -10.57 4.40
N LEU A 83 2.73 -10.52 5.65
CA LEU A 83 1.45 -11.07 6.08
C LEU A 83 0.28 -10.40 5.33
N TRP A 84 0.30 -9.06 5.22
CA TRP A 84 -0.73 -8.32 4.49
C TRP A 84 -0.69 -8.57 2.99
N LEU A 85 0.51 -8.67 2.42
CA LEU A 85 0.67 -9.04 1.01
C LEU A 85 0.05 -10.41 0.74
N PHE A 86 0.29 -11.39 1.63
CA PHE A 86 -0.31 -12.72 1.52
C PHE A 86 -1.84 -12.66 1.54
N PHE A 87 -2.45 -11.94 2.50
CA PHE A 87 -3.90 -11.79 2.55
C PHE A 87 -4.46 -11.05 1.33
N ALA A 88 -3.76 -10.02 0.84
CA ALA A 88 -4.18 -9.27 -0.34
C ALA A 88 -4.17 -10.13 -1.60
N VAL A 89 -3.12 -10.93 -1.82
CA VAL A 89 -3.02 -11.87 -2.93
C VAL A 89 -4.10 -12.96 -2.83
N ALA A 90 -4.31 -13.53 -1.64
CA ALA A 90 -5.34 -14.54 -1.41
C ALA A 90 -6.77 -14.01 -1.61
N ALA A 91 -7.02 -12.74 -1.32
CA ALA A 91 -8.31 -12.11 -1.55
C ALA A 91 -8.61 -11.94 -3.05
N ILE A 92 -7.64 -11.45 -3.83
CA ILE A 92 -7.82 -11.24 -5.27
C ILE A 92 -7.84 -12.54 -6.06
N SER A 93 -7.17 -13.61 -5.60
CA SER A 93 -7.16 -14.89 -6.31
C SER A 93 -8.52 -15.59 -6.33
N ARG A 94 -9.44 -15.20 -5.45
CA ARG A 94 -10.78 -15.79 -5.31
C ARG A 94 -11.86 -15.06 -6.11
N GLN A 95 -11.54 -13.93 -6.74
CA GLN A 95 -12.53 -13.09 -7.42
C GLN A 95 -12.00 -12.58 -8.76
N LYS A 96 -12.83 -12.70 -9.80
CA LYS A 96 -12.61 -11.95 -11.05
C LYS A 96 -13.18 -10.55 -10.86
N PHE A 97 -12.38 -9.54 -11.13
CA PHE A 97 -12.80 -8.13 -11.08
C PHE A 97 -12.40 -7.43 -12.39
N PRO A 98 -13.29 -6.63 -12.99
CA PRO A 98 -13.00 -5.92 -14.23
C PRO A 98 -11.98 -4.80 -14.00
N PHE A 99 -11.36 -4.35 -15.08
CA PHE A 99 -10.52 -3.16 -15.05
C PHE A 99 -11.35 -1.94 -14.66
N ASN A 100 -10.84 -1.14 -13.73
CA ASN A 100 -11.41 0.15 -13.35
C ASN A 100 -10.29 1.09 -12.87
N LEU A 101 -10.59 2.37 -12.72
CA LEU A 101 -9.60 3.37 -12.30
C LEU A 101 -8.98 3.06 -10.91
N GLY A 102 -9.69 2.31 -10.07
CA GLY A 102 -9.20 1.85 -8.76
C GLY A 102 -7.96 0.97 -8.83
N TRP A 103 -7.61 0.38 -10.00
CA TRP A 103 -6.37 -0.39 -10.18
C TRP A 103 -5.10 0.43 -9.90
N TRP A 104 -5.15 1.75 -10.02
CA TRP A 104 -4.05 2.61 -9.57
C TRP A 104 -3.69 2.39 -8.09
N GLY A 105 -4.66 1.98 -7.26
CA GLY A 105 -4.45 1.65 -5.85
C GLY A 105 -3.49 0.49 -5.59
N PHE A 106 -3.13 -0.34 -6.58
CA PHE A 106 -2.11 -1.38 -6.43
C PHE A 106 -0.69 -0.79 -6.41
N THR A 107 -0.47 0.27 -7.19
CA THR A 107 0.88 0.76 -7.51
C THR A 107 1.60 1.32 -6.28
N PHE A 108 0.90 2.11 -5.45
CA PHE A 108 1.52 2.71 -4.28
C PHE A 108 1.92 1.68 -3.21
N PRO A 109 1.02 0.81 -2.69
CA PRO A 109 1.38 -0.12 -1.63
C PRO A 109 2.43 -1.15 -2.06
N LEU A 110 2.33 -1.69 -3.27
CA LEU A 110 3.33 -2.61 -3.82
C LEU A 110 4.66 -1.88 -4.10
N GLY A 111 4.59 -0.64 -4.59
CA GLY A 111 5.75 0.20 -4.85
C GLY A 111 6.55 0.49 -3.58
N VAL A 112 5.91 0.95 -2.51
CA VAL A 112 6.62 1.22 -1.25
C VAL A 112 7.14 -0.06 -0.59
N TYR A 113 6.47 -1.20 -0.79
CA TYR A 113 6.99 -2.49 -0.32
C TYR A 113 8.21 -2.96 -1.13
N ALA A 114 8.23 -2.73 -2.45
CA ALA A 114 9.41 -2.96 -3.29
C ALA A 114 10.58 -2.04 -2.90
N VAL A 115 10.31 -0.76 -2.60
CA VAL A 115 11.30 0.19 -2.09
C VAL A 115 11.88 -0.26 -0.74
N ALA A 116 11.04 -0.74 0.18
CA ALA A 116 11.51 -1.30 1.45
C ALA A 116 12.44 -2.50 1.22
N THR A 117 12.02 -3.41 0.34
CA THR A 117 12.77 -4.65 0.03
C THR A 117 14.13 -4.36 -0.60
N THR A 118 14.17 -3.45 -1.59
CA THR A 118 15.41 -3.05 -2.25
C THR A 118 16.34 -2.26 -1.31
N THR A 119 15.77 -1.42 -0.44
CA THR A 119 16.53 -0.72 0.60
C THR A 119 17.16 -1.73 1.56
N LEU A 120 16.40 -2.69 2.09
CA LEU A 120 16.94 -3.78 2.92
C LEU A 120 18.03 -4.58 2.18
N GLY A 121 17.87 -4.84 0.88
CA GLY A 121 18.89 -5.52 0.07
C GLY A 121 20.20 -4.73 -0.08
N ARG A 122 20.15 -3.40 0.00
CA ARG A 122 21.34 -2.53 0.03
C ARG A 122 21.99 -2.51 1.40
N GLU A 123 21.20 -2.44 2.47
CA GLU A 123 21.72 -2.31 3.83
C GLU A 123 22.17 -3.65 4.46
N LEU A 124 21.56 -4.80 4.09
CA LEU A 124 21.88 -6.13 4.65
C LEU A 124 22.75 -7.02 3.73
N PRO A 125 23.59 -6.42 2.87
CA PRO A 125 24.16 -6.99 1.63
C PRO A 125 23.61 -8.31 1.09
N SER A 126 22.29 -8.54 1.16
CA SER A 126 21.70 -9.87 1.02
C SER A 126 21.24 -10.10 -0.41
N THR A 127 21.74 -11.17 -1.04
CA THR A 127 21.32 -11.58 -2.38
C THR A 127 19.83 -11.90 -2.44
N PHE A 128 19.25 -12.41 -1.34
CA PHE A 128 17.81 -12.68 -1.25
C PHE A 128 16.98 -11.39 -1.43
N PHE A 129 17.27 -10.36 -0.63
CA PHE A 129 16.53 -9.10 -0.70
C PHE A 129 16.79 -8.33 -2.01
N LYS A 130 17.99 -8.45 -2.58
CA LYS A 130 18.30 -7.89 -3.91
C LYS A 130 17.42 -8.51 -4.98
N ASN A 131 17.42 -9.84 -5.10
CA ASN A 131 16.65 -10.55 -6.12
C ASN A 131 15.15 -10.35 -5.94
N LEU A 132 14.66 -10.44 -4.70
CA LEU A 132 13.24 -10.23 -4.38
C LEU A 132 12.81 -8.78 -4.66
N GLY A 133 13.64 -7.82 -4.26
CA GLY A 133 13.40 -6.40 -4.52
C GLY A 133 13.30 -6.10 -6.01
N THR A 134 14.24 -6.61 -6.82
CA THR A 134 14.20 -6.48 -8.28
C THR A 134 12.94 -7.12 -8.87
N ALA A 135 12.58 -8.33 -8.46
CA ALA A 135 11.37 -9.00 -8.94
C ALA A 135 10.10 -8.19 -8.62
N LEU A 136 9.97 -7.70 -7.37
CA LEU A 136 8.85 -6.86 -6.96
C LEU A 136 8.80 -5.55 -7.75
N SER A 137 9.95 -4.89 -7.97
CA SER A 137 10.02 -3.68 -8.79
C SER A 137 9.59 -3.91 -10.23
N LEU A 138 9.96 -5.04 -10.84
CA LEU A 138 9.51 -5.41 -12.19
C LEU A 138 8.00 -5.64 -12.23
N VAL A 139 7.43 -6.34 -11.24
CA VAL A 139 5.98 -6.53 -11.13
C VAL A 139 5.25 -5.20 -11.02
N VAL A 140 5.74 -4.28 -10.19
CA VAL A 140 5.15 -2.94 -10.04
C VAL A 140 5.25 -2.14 -11.34
N ALA A 141 6.38 -2.20 -12.05
CA ALA A 141 6.55 -1.52 -13.33
C ALA A 141 5.60 -2.06 -14.40
N LEU A 142 5.49 -3.39 -14.53
CA LEU A 142 4.55 -4.03 -15.46
C LEU A 142 3.11 -3.68 -15.14
N LEU A 143 2.73 -3.74 -13.86
CA LEU A 143 1.41 -3.34 -13.39
C LEU A 143 1.13 -1.88 -13.75
N TRP A 144 2.08 -0.97 -13.52
CA TRP A 144 1.95 0.44 -13.88
C TRP A 144 1.72 0.63 -15.38
N ILE A 145 2.45 -0.10 -16.24
CA ILE A 145 2.26 -0.07 -17.70
C ILE A 145 0.85 -0.54 -18.08
N VAL A 146 0.42 -1.69 -17.54
CA VAL A 146 -0.92 -2.26 -17.81
C VAL A 146 -2.02 -1.28 -17.41
N VAL A 147 -1.92 -0.71 -16.20
CA VAL A 147 -2.90 0.25 -15.69
C VAL A 147 -2.89 1.53 -16.50
N SER A 148 -1.72 2.02 -16.92
CA SER A 148 -1.59 3.22 -17.75
C SER A 148 -2.22 3.01 -19.13
N ILE A 149 -1.93 1.89 -19.81
CA ILE A 149 -2.53 1.56 -21.11
C ILE A 149 -4.05 1.41 -20.98
N GLY A 150 -4.51 0.70 -19.95
CA GLY A 150 -5.94 0.56 -19.66
C GLY A 150 -6.61 1.91 -19.44
N THR A 151 -5.98 2.80 -18.66
CA THR A 151 -6.49 4.15 -18.39
C THR A 151 -6.56 4.97 -19.68
N ILE A 152 -5.52 4.98 -20.52
CA ILE A 152 -5.53 5.72 -21.79
C ILE A 152 -6.64 5.21 -22.71
N ARG A 153 -6.77 3.89 -22.85
CA ARG A 153 -7.78 3.26 -23.71
C ARG A 153 -9.21 3.63 -23.29
N HIS A 154 -9.53 3.48 -22.01
CA HIS A 154 -10.89 3.76 -21.50
C HIS A 154 -11.17 5.28 -21.47
N ALA A 155 -10.14 6.11 -21.32
CA ALA A 155 -10.26 7.56 -21.42
C ALA A 155 -10.59 8.01 -22.85
N TRP A 156 -9.95 7.40 -23.85
CA TRP A 156 -10.25 7.68 -25.25
C TRP A 156 -11.62 7.17 -25.69
N LEU A 157 -12.12 6.09 -25.08
CA LEU A 157 -13.47 5.56 -25.31
C LEU A 157 -14.59 6.36 -24.60
N GLY A 158 -14.23 7.36 -23.77
CA GLY A 158 -15.20 8.21 -23.05
C GLY A 158 -15.87 7.53 -21.85
N GLU A 159 -15.46 6.32 -21.48
CA GLU A 159 -16.13 5.48 -20.47
C GLU A 159 -15.97 5.99 -19.02
N PHE A 160 -15.05 6.93 -18.76
CA PHE A 160 -14.87 7.53 -17.42
C PHE A 160 -15.82 8.71 -17.13
N THR A 161 -16.67 9.11 -18.07
CA THR A 161 -17.55 10.29 -17.91
C THR A 161 -18.88 10.01 -17.20
N GLN A 162 -19.19 8.76 -16.87
CA GLN A 162 -20.39 8.42 -16.10
C GLN A 162 -20.02 8.11 -14.65
N ALA A 163 -20.27 9.06 -13.75
CA ALA A 163 -20.22 8.80 -12.31
C ALA A 163 -21.35 7.80 -11.96
N PRO A 164 -21.04 6.65 -11.32
CA PRO A 164 -22.04 5.62 -10.97
C PRO A 164 -23.12 6.10 -9.98
N VAL A 165 -22.96 7.32 -9.44
CA VAL A 165 -23.88 7.93 -8.48
C VAL A 165 -25.19 8.38 -9.13
N ILE A 166 -25.20 8.71 -10.42
CA ILE A 166 -26.40 9.25 -11.09
C ILE A 166 -27.49 8.17 -11.25
N PRO A 167 -27.19 6.96 -11.79
CA PRO A 167 -28.22 5.94 -11.99
C PRO A 167 -28.80 5.40 -10.68
N GLU A 168 -27.98 5.22 -9.64
CA GLU A 168 -28.42 4.68 -8.35
C GLU A 168 -29.24 5.72 -7.54
N TRP A 169 -28.85 7.00 -7.59
CA TRP A 169 -29.65 8.07 -6.99
C TRP A 169 -30.98 8.25 -7.70
N GLU A 170 -31.01 8.19 -9.04
CA GLU A 170 -32.24 8.25 -9.82
C GLU A 170 -33.17 7.07 -9.51
N ALA A 171 -32.62 5.84 -9.46
CA ALA A 171 -33.38 4.65 -9.08
C ALA A 171 -33.96 4.73 -7.66
N ASN A 172 -33.18 5.22 -6.68
CA ASN A 172 -33.66 5.42 -5.31
C ASN A 172 -34.67 6.57 -5.20
N LYS A 173 -34.52 7.63 -5.99
CA LYS A 173 -35.50 8.73 -6.06
C LYS A 173 -36.84 8.24 -6.61
N LEU A 174 -36.81 7.43 -7.67
CA LEU A 174 -38.01 6.84 -8.27
C LEU A 174 -38.68 5.89 -7.27
N ALA A 175 -37.91 5.02 -6.61
CA ALA A 175 -38.41 4.12 -5.57
C ALA A 175 -39.01 4.84 -4.35
N HIS A 176 -38.53 6.05 -4.01
CA HIS A 176 -39.14 6.88 -2.97
C HIS A 176 -40.37 7.66 -3.43
N LYS A 177 -40.46 8.02 -4.71
CA LYS A 177 -41.61 8.71 -5.29
C LYS A 177 -42.81 7.76 -5.52
N GLU A 178 -42.54 6.47 -5.73
CA GLU A 178 -43.56 5.43 -5.90
C GLU A 178 -44.08 4.83 -4.59
N ARG A 179 -43.53 5.22 -3.42
CA ARG A 179 -44.15 4.86 -2.14
C ARG A 179 -45.43 5.68 -1.96
N PRO A 180 -46.62 5.05 -1.91
CA PRO A 180 -47.83 5.78 -1.58
C PRO A 180 -47.64 6.41 -0.20
N SER A 181 -48.01 7.68 -0.07
CA SER A 181 -48.15 8.36 1.22
C SER A 181 -49.17 7.57 2.02
N HIS A 182 -48.69 6.74 2.94
CA HIS A 182 -49.54 6.21 4.00
C HIS A 182 -49.89 7.38 4.91
N ASP A 183 -51.11 7.89 4.70
CA ASP A 183 -51.88 8.65 5.68
C ASP A 183 -51.99 7.88 7.01
#